data_AF-A0A0F3R6V8-F1
#
_entry.id   AF-A0A0F3R6V8-F1
#
_cell.length_a   1.000
_cell.length_b   1.000
_cell.length_c   1.000
_cell.angle_alpha   90.00
_cell.angle_beta   90.00
_cell.angle_gamma   90.00
#
_symmetry.space_group_name_H-M   'P 1'
#
loop_
_entity.id
_entity.type
_entity.pdbx_description
1 polymer ?
#
loop_
_entity_poly.entity_id
_entity_poly.type
_entity_poly.pdbx_seq_one_letter_code
_entity_poly.pdbx_strand_id
1 'polypeptide(L)'
;MIFNLNNLSCDVSILHKTIKVLFDENELLNQENQSLREQLALLKAKSYGKSSEKLGKQIEELELKIEENEIILGFKPEQGNFGSDKGQEISDSKDSKQLAKRRKLPNYLPREDEVLNPAEECPSCGGVEFRKISDDISETLEYS
;
A
#
# COMPACT_ATOMS: atom_id res chain seq x y z
N MET A 1 -6.33 -29.34 -11.64
CA MET A 1 -6.38 -30.70 -12.23
C MET A 1 -5.74 -30.62 -13.62
N ILE A 2 -4.68 -31.37 -13.92
CA ILE A 2 -4.00 -31.31 -15.23
C ILE A 2 -4.86 -32.08 -16.24
N PHE A 3 -5.66 -31.38 -17.05
CA PHE A 3 -6.46 -32.01 -18.10
C PHE A 3 -5.57 -32.33 -19.31
N ASN A 4 -5.49 -33.61 -19.66
CA ASN A 4 -4.76 -34.05 -20.84
C ASN A 4 -5.61 -33.78 -22.09
N LEU A 5 -5.28 -32.71 -22.82
CA LEU A 5 -5.98 -32.28 -24.04
C LEU A 5 -6.01 -33.35 -25.15
N ASN A 6 -5.14 -34.37 -25.08
CA ASN A 6 -5.05 -35.43 -26.08
C ASN A 6 -6.00 -36.61 -25.82
N ASN A 7 -6.76 -36.60 -24.71
CA ASN A 7 -7.68 -37.68 -24.36
C ASN A 7 -8.99 -37.13 -23.77
N LEU A 8 -9.64 -36.24 -24.53
CA LEU A 8 -10.93 -35.68 -24.16
C LEU A 8 -12.04 -36.71 -24.41
N SER A 9 -12.93 -36.90 -23.44
CA SER A 9 -14.11 -37.77 -23.62
C SER A 9 -14.94 -37.30 -24.82
N CYS A 10 -15.32 -38.22 -25.70
CA CYS A 10 -16.17 -37.92 -26.87
C CYS A 10 -17.66 -37.75 -26.50
N ASP A 11 -18.04 -38.07 -25.25
CA ASP A 11 -19.41 -37.88 -24.77
C ASP A 11 -19.67 -36.39 -24.45
N VAL A 12 -20.54 -35.79 -25.26
CA VAL A 12 -20.99 -34.39 -25.14
C VAL A 12 -21.54 -34.08 -23.75
N SER A 13 -22.20 -35.04 -23.09
CA SER A 13 -22.75 -34.86 -21.74
C SER A 13 -21.64 -34.73 -20.69
N ILE A 14 -20.55 -35.46 -20.87
CA ILE A 14 -19.36 -35.39 -20.00
C ILE A 14 -18.65 -34.06 -20.22
N LEU A 15 -18.46 -33.66 -21.48
CA LEU A 15 -17.85 -32.38 -21.83
C LEU A 15 -18.62 -31.18 -21.25
N HIS A 16 -19.96 -31.20 -21.35
CA HIS A 16 -20.79 -30.13 -20.81
C HIS A 16 -20.67 -30.03 -19.28
N LYS A 17 -20.66 -31.17 -18.57
CA LYS A 17 -20.42 -31.18 -17.11
C LYS A 17 -19.05 -30.62 -16.76
N THR A 18 -18.00 -31.01 -17.50
CA THR A 18 -16.64 -30.52 -17.24
C THR A 18 -16.50 -29.02 -17.48
N ILE A 19 -17.11 -28.49 -18.55
CA ILE A 19 -17.10 -27.05 -18.83
C ILE A 19 -17.79 -26.29 -17.69
N LYS A 20 -18.92 -26.80 -17.20
CA LYS A 20 -19.62 -26.19 -16.07
C LYS A 20 -18.75 -26.14 -14.82
N VAL A 21 -18.12 -27.26 -14.45
CA VAL A 21 -17.22 -27.33 -13.29
C VAL A 21 -16.06 -26.35 -13.42
N LEU A 22 -15.43 -26.26 -14.61
CA LEU A 22 -14.35 -25.32 -14.85
C LEU A 22 -14.83 -23.87 -14.80
N PHE A 23 -16.03 -23.58 -15.29
CA PHE A 23 -16.61 -22.25 -15.18
C PHE A 23 -16.83 -21.85 -13.71
N ASP A 24 -17.41 -22.75 -12.92
CA ASP A 24 -17.65 -22.54 -11.49
C ASP A 24 -16.32 -22.34 -10.73
N GLU A 25 -15.27 -23.11 -11.06
CA GLU A 25 -13.92 -22.97 -10.47
C GLU A 25 -13.27 -21.62 -10.84
N ASN A 26 -13.40 -21.18 -12.10
CA ASN A 26 -12.91 -19.87 -12.53
C ASN A 26 -13.67 -18.71 -11.87
N GLU A 27 -14.98 -18.85 -11.65
CA GLU A 27 -15.77 -17.83 -10.95
C GLU A 27 -15.31 -17.67 -9.50
N LEU A 28 -15.06 -18.79 -8.81
CA LEU A 28 -14.54 -18.79 -7.45
C LEU A 28 -13.16 -18.12 -7.36
N LEU A 29 -12.25 -18.45 -8.28
CA LEU A 29 -10.92 -17.83 -8.34
C LEU A 29 -10.98 -16.32 -8.61
N ASN A 30 -11.90 -15.87 -9.47
CA ASN A 30 -12.12 -14.44 -9.71
C ASN A 30 -12.62 -13.72 -8.46
N GLN A 31 -13.57 -14.32 -7.72
CA GLN A 31 -14.07 -13.75 -6.47
C GLN A 31 -12.96 -13.65 -5.41
N GLU A 32 -12.10 -14.67 -5.30
CA GLU A 32 -10.95 -14.64 -4.40
C GLU A 32 -9.96 -13.53 -4.81
N ASN A 33 -9.62 -13.43 -6.09
CA ASN A 33 -8.75 -12.38 -6.61
C ASN A 33 -9.27 -10.97 -6.31
N GLN A 34 -10.59 -10.76 -6.47
CA GLN A 34 -11.20 -9.48 -6.14
C GLN A 34 -11.02 -9.14 -4.66
N SER A 35 -11.29 -10.09 -3.75
CA SER A 35 -11.11 -9.90 -2.32
C SER A 35 -9.65 -9.62 -1.94
N LEU A 36 -8.69 -10.32 -2.55
CA LEU A 36 -7.25 -10.09 -2.32
C LEU A 36 -6.82 -8.68 -2.79
N ARG A 37 -7.32 -8.23 -3.95
CA ARG A 37 -7.04 -6.89 -4.49
C ARG A 37 -7.59 -5.78 -3.61
N GLU A 38 -8.79 -5.95 -3.05
CA GLU A 38 -9.38 -5.02 -2.09
C GLU A 38 -8.54 -4.91 -0.81
N GLN A 39 -8.11 -6.05 -0.25
CA GLN A 39 -7.23 -6.08 0.93
C GLN A 39 -5.88 -5.41 0.65
N LEU A 40 -5.28 -5.68 -0.51
CA LEU A 40 -4.03 -5.08 -0.93
C LEU A 40 -4.14 -3.56 -1.05
N ALA A 41 -5.23 -3.04 -1.63
CA ALA A 41 -5.46 -1.60 -1.71
C ALA A 41 -5.54 -0.94 -0.32
N LEU A 42 -6.21 -1.60 0.64
CA LEU A 42 -6.30 -1.13 2.02
C LEU A 42 -4.94 -1.14 2.74
N LEU A 43 -4.12 -2.16 2.52
CA LEU A 43 -2.79 -2.26 3.14
C LEU A 43 -1.80 -1.25 2.53
N LYS A 44 -1.82 -1.07 1.20
CA LYS A 44 -1.02 -0.04 0.52
C LYS A 44 -1.38 1.38 0.97
N ALA A 45 -2.66 1.66 1.22
CA ALA A 45 -3.07 2.95 1.78
C ALA A 45 -2.54 3.20 3.21
N LYS A 46 -2.28 2.13 3.97
CA LYS A 46 -1.81 2.18 5.37
C LYS A 46 -0.30 2.03 5.52
N SER A 47 0.46 1.86 4.43
CA SER A 47 1.89 1.50 4.46
C SER A 47 2.83 2.67 4.82
N TYR A 48 2.37 3.70 5.52
CA TYR A 48 3.19 4.84 5.89
C TYR A 48 3.52 4.81 7.39
N GLY A 49 4.81 4.88 7.73
CA GLY A 49 5.30 4.99 9.12
C GLY A 49 6.04 3.74 9.64
N LYS A 50 6.23 3.67 10.97
CA LYS A 50 7.05 2.64 11.64
C LYS A 50 6.55 1.20 11.44
N SER A 51 5.29 1.01 11.06
CA SER A 51 4.69 -0.30 10.74
C SER A 51 4.82 -0.72 9.27
N SER A 52 5.42 0.10 8.41
CA SER A 52 5.54 -0.13 6.97
C SER A 52 6.33 -1.41 6.63
N GLU A 53 7.31 -1.80 7.42
CA GLU A 53 8.14 -2.98 7.12
C GLU A 53 7.35 -4.28 7.24
N LYS A 54 6.50 -4.40 8.27
CA LYS A 54 5.63 -5.58 8.45
C LYS A 54 4.52 -5.62 7.40
N LEU A 55 3.96 -4.46 7.05
CA LEU A 55 2.96 -4.33 6.00
C LEU A 55 3.52 -4.67 4.63
N GLY A 56 4.80 -4.37 4.36
CA GLY A 56 5.48 -4.70 3.10
C GLY A 56 5.48 -6.20 2.81
N LYS A 57 5.86 -7.04 3.78
CA LYS A 57 5.82 -8.51 3.63
C LYS A 57 4.41 -9.02 3.33
N GLN A 58 3.41 -8.50 4.04
CA GLN A 58 2.02 -8.89 3.83
C GLN A 58 1.48 -8.45 2.47
N ILE A 59 1.95 -7.31 1.94
CA ILE A 59 1.62 -6.86 0.58
C ILE A 59 2.23 -7.82 -0.45
N GLU A 60 3.50 -8.17 -0.30
CA GLU A 60 4.21 -9.09 -1.21
C GLU A 60 3.53 -10.48 -1.27
N GLU A 61 3.14 -11.02 -0.10
CA GLU A 61 2.39 -12.29 -0.02
C GLU A 61 1.05 -12.24 -0.78
N LEU A 62 0.30 -11.14 -0.66
CA LEU A 62 -0.97 -10.97 -1.37
C LEU A 62 -0.76 -10.79 -2.88
N GLU A 63 0.28 -10.06 -3.29
CA GLU A 63 0.64 -9.88 -4.71
C GLU A 63 0.97 -11.23 -5.37
N LEU A 64 1.80 -12.04 -4.72
CA LEU A 64 2.16 -13.36 -5.21
C LEU A 64 0.94 -14.27 -5.35
N LYS A 65 0.03 -14.25 -4.37
CA LYS A 65 -1.20 -15.05 -4.44
C LYS A 65 -2.14 -14.60 -5.56
N ILE A 66 -2.23 -13.30 -5.83
CA ILE A 66 -2.99 -12.77 -6.98
C ILE A 66 -2.37 -13.27 -8.29
N GLU A 67 -1.04 -13.20 -8.41
CA GLU A 67 -0.33 -13.68 -9.60
C GLU A 67 -0.55 -15.17 -9.85
N GLU A 68 -0.48 -16.02 -8.81
CA GLU A 68 -0.77 -17.45 -8.91
C GLU A 68 -2.19 -17.70 -9.44
N ASN A 69 -3.19 -17.01 -8.89
CA ASN A 69 -4.59 -17.15 -9.32
C ASN A 69 -4.80 -16.67 -10.76
N GLU A 70 -4.12 -15.59 -11.18
CA GLU A 70 -4.18 -15.07 -12.56
C GLU A 70 -3.55 -16.04 -13.57
N ILE A 71 -2.43 -16.68 -13.19
CA ILE A 71 -1.80 -17.73 -14.00
C ILE A 71 -2.78 -18.91 -14.19
N ILE A 72 -3.48 -19.32 -13.13
CA ILE A 72 -4.47 -20.42 -13.21
C ILE A 72 -5.64 -20.06 -14.13
N LEU A 73 -6.14 -18.83 -14.04
CA LEU A 73 -7.20 -18.31 -14.90
C LEU A 73 -6.76 -18.13 -16.37
N GLY A 74 -5.46 -18.25 -16.65
CA GLY A 74 -4.91 -18.03 -17.99
C GLY A 74 -4.92 -16.56 -18.41
N PHE A 75 -5.12 -15.63 -17.46
CA PHE A 75 -4.87 -14.22 -17.70
C PHE A 75 -3.37 -14.07 -17.92
N LYS A 76 -2.98 -13.60 -19.11
CA LYS A 76 -1.64 -13.02 -19.22
C LYS A 76 -1.64 -11.80 -18.32
N PRO A 77 -0.58 -11.56 -17.52
CA PRO A 77 -0.42 -10.27 -16.90
C PRO A 77 -0.32 -9.26 -18.05
N GLU A 78 -1.42 -8.60 -18.37
CA GLU A 78 -1.32 -7.25 -18.85
C GLU A 78 -0.55 -6.55 -17.76
N GLN A 79 0.68 -6.14 -18.09
CA GLN A 79 1.51 -5.33 -17.23
C GLN A 79 0.67 -4.11 -16.92
N GLY A 80 -0.12 -4.23 -15.85
CA GLY A 80 -0.92 -3.18 -15.29
C GLY A 80 0.10 -2.10 -15.09
N ASN A 81 -0.16 -1.00 -15.76
CA ASN A 81 0.59 0.23 -15.65
C ASN A 81 0.40 0.71 -14.21
N PHE A 82 1.01 0.00 -13.25
CA PHE A 82 1.17 0.40 -11.87
C PHE A 82 1.96 1.68 -12.00
N GLY A 83 1.22 2.77 -11.85
CA GLY A 83 1.61 4.12 -12.22
C GLY A 83 3.09 4.31 -11.93
N SER A 84 3.88 4.23 -13.01
CA SER A 84 5.09 5.00 -13.10
C SER A 84 4.59 6.42 -12.98
N ASP A 85 4.65 6.93 -11.75
CA ASP A 85 4.56 8.34 -11.44
C ASP A 85 5.38 9.01 -12.53
N LYS A 86 4.69 9.67 -13.47
CA LYS A 86 5.35 10.55 -14.43
C LYS A 86 5.87 11.69 -13.58
N GLY A 87 7.00 11.44 -12.93
CA GLY A 87 7.91 12.43 -12.43
C GLY A 87 8.26 13.27 -13.63
N GLN A 88 7.53 14.38 -13.77
CA GLN A 88 7.95 15.48 -14.60
C GLN A 88 9.41 15.72 -14.30
N GLU A 89 10.20 15.78 -15.38
CA GLU A 89 11.56 16.28 -15.34
C GLU A 89 11.58 17.58 -14.54
N ILE A 90 12.22 17.54 -13.38
CA ILE A 90 12.71 18.74 -12.73
C ILE A 90 14.20 18.48 -12.51
N SER A 91 14.95 19.04 -13.46
CA SER A 91 16.37 19.32 -13.37
C SER A 91 16.77 19.82 -11.98
N ASP A 92 17.89 19.30 -11.51
CA ASP A 92 18.84 19.90 -10.57
C ASP A 92 18.28 20.57 -9.30
N SER A 93 18.47 19.90 -8.16
CA SER A 93 19.36 20.43 -7.09
C SER A 93 19.42 19.48 -5.90
N LYS A 94 20.63 19.34 -5.38
CA LYS A 94 21.01 18.59 -4.17
C LYS A 94 20.25 19.06 -2.93
N ASP A 95 20.05 18.11 -2.01
CA ASP A 95 19.76 18.29 -0.59
C ASP A 95 18.53 19.13 -0.20
N SER A 96 17.45 18.44 0.17
CA SER A 96 16.80 18.66 1.48
C SER A 96 15.66 17.66 1.69
N LYS A 97 15.55 17.17 2.93
CA LYS A 97 14.46 16.31 3.43
C LYS A 97 13.11 16.81 2.91
N GLN A 98 12.28 15.87 2.46
CA GLN A 98 10.92 16.07 1.97
C GLN A 98 10.15 17.09 2.83
N LEU A 99 10.10 18.34 2.37
CA LEU A 99 9.22 19.34 2.95
C LEU A 99 7.78 18.90 2.68
N ALA A 100 6.98 18.83 3.73
CA ALA A 100 5.56 18.57 3.63
C ALA A 100 4.94 19.46 2.55
N LYS A 101 4.11 18.90 1.66
CA LYS A 101 3.36 19.62 0.60
C LYS A 101 2.45 20.75 1.11
N ARG A 102 2.40 21.00 2.43
CA ARG A 102 1.61 22.08 3.03
C ARG A 102 2.30 23.41 2.74
N ARG A 103 1.59 24.31 2.05
CA ARG A 103 2.02 25.71 1.92
C ARG A 103 2.08 26.31 3.32
N LYS A 104 3.17 27.02 3.64
CA LYS A 104 3.32 27.74 4.91
C LYS A 104 2.16 28.71 5.11
N LEU A 105 1.73 28.91 6.35
CA LEU A 105 0.72 29.93 6.63
C LEU A 105 1.29 31.32 6.28
N PRO A 106 0.46 32.26 5.80
CA PRO A 106 0.92 33.60 5.48
C PRO A 106 1.53 34.33 6.68
N ASN A 107 2.45 35.27 6.43
CA ASN A 107 3.10 36.06 7.49
C ASN A 107 2.19 37.10 8.14
N TYR A 108 1.11 37.50 7.45
CA TYR A 108 0.17 38.51 7.95
C TYR A 108 -0.88 37.93 8.91
N LEU A 109 -0.95 36.60 9.03
CA LEU A 109 -1.87 35.95 9.97
C LEU A 109 -1.34 36.16 11.40
N PRO A 110 -2.18 36.53 12.38
CA PRO A 110 -1.76 36.54 13.78
C PRO A 110 -1.24 35.15 14.18
N ARG A 111 -0.11 35.12 14.88
CA ARG A 111 0.58 33.90 15.32
C ARG A 111 0.70 33.92 16.84
N GLU A 112 0.57 32.74 17.43
CA GLU A 112 0.89 32.46 18.82
C GLU A 112 1.88 31.29 18.85
N ASP A 113 3.00 31.47 19.54
CA ASP A 113 4.08 30.48 19.63
C ASP A 113 4.06 29.83 21.02
N GLU A 114 3.81 28.52 21.08
CA GLU A 114 3.89 27.73 22.31
C GLU A 114 5.08 26.76 22.26
N VAL A 115 5.99 26.87 23.24
CA VAL A 115 7.16 25.99 23.35
C VAL A 115 6.85 24.83 24.27
N LEU A 116 6.75 23.63 23.71
CA LEU A 116 6.54 22.39 24.46
C LEU A 116 7.88 21.85 24.97
N ASN A 117 8.24 22.22 26.20
CA ASN A 117 9.41 21.67 26.86
C ASN A 117 9.15 20.26 27.41
N PRO A 118 10.17 19.37 27.44
CA PRO A 118 10.05 18.09 28.12
C PRO A 118 9.85 18.29 29.63
N ALA A 119 9.33 17.27 30.30
CA ALA A 119 9.27 17.24 31.76
C ALA A 119 10.70 17.31 32.37
N GLU A 120 10.81 17.81 33.60
CA GLU A 120 12.09 17.94 34.32
C GLU A 120 12.80 16.59 34.51
N GLU A 121 12.05 15.49 34.58
CA GLU A 121 12.54 14.13 34.76
C GLU A 121 11.96 13.19 33.71
N CYS A 122 12.79 12.29 33.17
CA CYS A 122 12.33 11.27 32.25
C CYS A 122 11.51 10.20 33.00
N PRO A 123 10.22 9.98 32.69
CA PRO A 123 9.38 9.01 33.40
C PRO A 123 9.83 7.56 33.25
N SER A 124 10.74 7.26 32.30
CA SER A 124 11.25 5.91 32.06
C SER A 124 12.61 5.64 32.71
N CYS A 125 13.45 6.65 32.95
CA CYS A 125 14.81 6.44 33.46
C CYS A 125 15.25 7.40 34.58
N GLY A 126 14.42 8.39 34.94
CA GLY A 126 14.74 9.38 35.98
C GLY A 126 15.87 10.36 35.61
N GLY A 127 16.30 10.39 34.34
CA GLY A 127 17.31 11.33 33.88
C GLY A 127 16.77 12.77 33.85
N VAL A 128 17.60 13.70 34.33
CA VAL A 128 17.32 15.15 34.40
C VAL A 128 18.04 15.97 33.34
N GLU A 129 19.09 15.42 32.71
CA GLU A 129 19.91 16.14 31.73
C GLU A 129 19.55 15.69 30.31
N PHE A 130 18.86 16.57 29.56
CA PHE A 130 18.43 16.33 28.19
C PHE A 130 19.30 17.10 27.20
N ARG A 131 19.80 16.40 26.16
CA ARG A 131 20.49 17.05 25.03
C ARG A 131 19.48 17.41 23.94
N LYS A 132 19.52 18.66 23.48
CA LYS A 132 18.75 19.11 22.30
C LYS A 132 19.32 18.51 21.01
N ILE A 133 18.48 17.86 20.20
CA ILE A 133 18.86 17.23 18.93
C ILE A 133 18.34 18.06 17.75
N SER A 134 17.03 18.29 17.70
CA SER A 134 16.34 19.05 16.65
C SER A 134 15.07 19.67 17.22
N ASP A 135 14.64 20.77 16.61
CA ASP A 135 13.33 21.36 16.88
C ASP A 135 12.26 20.69 16.01
N ASP A 136 11.14 20.31 16.64
CA ASP A 136 9.93 19.87 15.94
C ASP A 136 8.90 20.99 16.04
N ILE A 137 8.50 21.55 14.89
CA ILE A 137 7.64 22.74 14.81
C ILE A 137 6.40 22.39 13.99
N SER A 138 5.23 22.60 14.56
CA SER A 138 3.94 22.41 13.89
C SER A 138 3.11 23.69 13.93
N GLU A 139 2.59 24.12 12.77
CA GLU A 139 1.67 25.26 12.66
C GLU A 139 0.21 24.74 12.59
N THR A 140 -0.69 25.29 13.43
CA THR A 140 -2.12 24.97 13.43
C THR A 140 -2.94 26.25 13.16
N LEU A 141 -3.96 26.16 12.29
CA LEU A 141 -4.87 27.28 11.98
C LEU A 141 -6.17 27.09 12.75
N GLU A 142 -6.46 27.99 13.69
CA GLU A 142 -7.74 28.04 14.38
C GLU A 142 -8.78 28.77 13.53
N TYR A 143 -9.94 28.14 13.32
CA TYR A 143 -11.11 28.76 12.71
C TYR A 143 -12.03 29.21 13.85
N SER A 144 -12.27 30.52 13.94
CA SER A 144 -13.20 31.12 14.91
C SER A 144 -14.62 31.19 14.36
#